data_AF-A0A4Z0H1Z7-F1
#
_entry.id   AF-A0A4Z0H1Z7-F1
#
_cell.length_a   1.000
_cell.length_b   1.000
_cell.length_c   1.000
_cell.angle_alpha   90.00
_cell.angle_beta   90.00
_cell.angle_gamma   90.00
#
_symmetry.space_group_name_H-M   'P 1'
#
loop_
_entity.id
_entity.type
_entity.pdbx_description
1 polymer ?
#
loop_
_entity_poly.entity_id
_entity_poly.type
_entity_poly.pdbx_seq_one_letter_code
_entity_poly.pdbx_strand_id
1 'polypeptide(L)' 'MENNKLALFVSLFVLVGFPVLFLILSLITGDWSYLMWSIPPSILAGLTGLLFTLREMKKDM' A
#
# COMPACT_ATOMS: atom_id res chain seq x y z
N MET A 1 -18.15 -7.28 -9.02
CA MET A 1 -17.08 -6.42 -9.59
C MET A 1 -16.81 -5.14 -8.80
N GLU A 2 -17.82 -4.49 -8.20
CA GLU A 2 -17.61 -3.22 -7.45
C GLU A 2 -16.60 -3.38 -6.29
N ASN A 3 -16.67 -4.48 -5.56
CA ASN A 3 -15.77 -4.79 -4.43
C ASN A 3 -14.30 -4.97 -4.86
N ASN A 4 -14.04 -5.50 -6.06
CA ASN A 4 -12.68 -5.76 -6.52
C ASN A 4 -11.96 -4.46 -6.91
N LYS A 5 -12.68 -3.47 -7.47
CA LYS A 5 -12.13 -2.13 -7.74
C LYS A 5 -11.79 -1.39 -6.45
N LEU A 6 -12.65 -1.47 -5.43
CA LEU A 6 -12.39 -0.90 -4.11
C LEU A 6 -11.19 -1.57 -3.43
N ALA A 7 -11.08 -2.90 -3.49
CA ALA A 7 -9.94 -3.63 -2.94
C ALA A 7 -8.60 -3.28 -3.64
N LEU A 8 -8.60 -3.11 -4.96
CA LEU A 8 -7.44 -2.59 -5.70
C LEU A 8 -7.09 -1.16 -5.30
N PHE A 9 -8.09 -0.30 -5.16
CA PHE A 9 -7.87 1.09 -4.73
C PHE A 9 -7.28 1.16 -3.32
N VAL A 10 -7.84 0.40 -2.37
CA VAL A 10 -7.36 0.36 -0.98
C VAL A 10 -5.93 -0.21 -0.91
N SER A 11 -5.64 -1.29 -1.65
CA SER A 11 -4.28 -1.86 -1.67
C SER A 11 -3.25 -0.90 -2.26
N LEU A 12 -3.57 -0.19 -3.35
CA LEU A 12 -2.70 0.88 -3.88
C LEU A 12 -2.57 2.06 -2.92
N PHE A 13 -3.68 2.47 -2.30
CA PHE A 13 -3.69 3.58 -1.35
C PHE A 13 -2.81 3.27 -0.14
N VAL A 14 -2.83 2.05 0.39
CA VAL A 14 -1.94 1.65 1.47
C VAL A 14 -0.48 1.56 0.97
N LEU A 15 -0.26 1.02 -0.23
CA LEU A 15 1.08 0.87 -0.82
C LEU A 15 1.79 2.22 -1.03
N VAL A 16 1.05 3.27 -1.38
CA VAL A 16 1.62 4.59 -1.71
C VAL A 16 1.35 5.63 -0.62
N GLY A 17 0.16 5.63 -0.03
CA GLY A 17 -0.27 6.60 0.98
C GLY A 17 0.52 6.51 2.27
N PHE A 18 0.80 5.30 2.77
CA PHE A 18 1.64 5.14 3.98
C PHE A 18 3.07 5.67 3.77
N PRO A 19 3.80 5.29 2.70
CA PRO A 19 5.12 5.85 2.44
C PRO A 19 5.11 7.37 2.25
N VAL A 20 4.08 7.93 1.60
CA VAL A 20 3.96 9.39 1.43
C VAL A 20 3.74 10.11 2.76
N LEU A 21 2.93 9.56 3.67
CA LEU A 21 2.75 10.13 5.01
C LEU A 21 4.06 10.09 5.81
N PHE A 22 4.75 8.96 5.81
CA PHE A 22 6.03 8.82 6.50
C PHE A 22 7.15 9.63 5.85
N LEU A 23 7.07 9.90 4.55
CA LEU A 23 7.95 10.84 3.85
C LEU A 23 7.74 12.27 4.37
N ILE A 24 6.49 12.73 4.50
CA ILE A 24 6.19 14.06 5.06
C ILE A 24 6.71 14.15 6.50
N LEU A 25 6.45 13.14 7.33
CA LEU A 25 6.97 13.09 8.70
C LEU A 25 8.50 13.12 8.74
N SER A 26 9.15 12.36 7.86
CA SER A 26 10.61 12.32 7.75
C SER A 26 11.20 13.68 7.36
N LEU A 27 10.56 14.41 6.45
CA LEU A 27 10.97 15.75 6.07
C LEU A 27 10.80 16.77 7.21
N ILE A 28 9.74 16.63 8.01
CA ILE A 28 9.47 17.52 9.15
C ILE A 28 10.44 17.25 10.30
N THR A 29 10.72 15.97 10.61
CA THR A 29 11.61 15.58 11.73
C THR A 29 13.09 15.59 11.36
N GLY A 30 13.42 15.55 10.07
CA GLY A 30 14.77 15.34 9.57
C GLY A 30 15.27 13.90 9.72
N ASP A 31 14.42 12.99 10.23
CA ASP A 31 14.78 11.59 10.46
C ASP A 31 14.23 10.70 9.35
N TRP A 32 15.13 10.15 8.54
CA TRP A 32 14.83 9.24 7.43
C TRP A 32 14.41 7.83 7.89
N SER A 33 14.62 7.52 9.16
CA SER A 33 14.22 6.23 9.76
C SER A 33 12.71 6.03 9.65
N TYR A 34 11.90 7.08 9.79
CA TYR A 34 10.45 7.01 9.59
C TYR A 34 10.08 6.46 8.21
N LEU A 35 10.70 6.98 7.15
CA LEU A 35 10.47 6.49 5.79
C LEU A 35 10.95 5.04 5.66
N MET A 36 12.17 4.73 6.09
CA MET A 36 12.76 3.39 5.97
C MET A 36 11.96 2.31 6.69
N TRP A 37 11.46 2.60 7.89
CA TRP A 37 10.62 1.67 8.65
C TRP A 37 9.21 1.51 8.07
N SER A 38 8.72 2.49 7.31
CA SER A 38 7.40 2.40 6.65
C SER A 38 7.40 1.50 5.41
N ILE A 39 8.55 1.33 4.74
CA ILE A 39 8.64 0.62 3.46
C ILE A 39 8.31 -0.88 3.61
N PRO A 40 8.92 -1.66 4.52
CA PRO A 40 8.62 -3.09 4.64
C PRO A 40 7.13 -3.39 4.90
N PRO A 41 6.44 -2.77 5.89
CA PRO A 41 5.03 -3.05 6.12
C PRO A 41 4.13 -2.55 4.98
N SER A 42 4.44 -1.42 4.36
CA SER A 42 3.64 -0.88 3.24
C SER A 42 3.73 -1.77 2.00
N ILE A 43 4.92 -2.27 1.67
CA ILE A 43 5.11 -3.24 0.60
C ILE A 43 4.42 -4.55 0.95
N LEU A 44 4.64 -5.08 2.15
CA LEU A 44 4.04 -6.36 2.54
C LEU A 44 2.51 -6.30 2.45
N ALA A 45 1.87 -5.31 3.07
CA ALA A 45 0.42 -5.18 3.08
C ALA A 45 -0.15 -4.79 1.71
N GLY A 46 0.46 -3.81 1.03
CA GLY A 46 -0.01 -3.35 -0.28
C GLY A 46 0.13 -4.42 -1.36
N LEU A 47 1.28 -5.11 -1.42
CA LEU A 47 1.55 -6.14 -2.44
C LEU A 47 0.71 -7.41 -2.18
N THR A 48 0.55 -7.84 -0.93
CA THR A 48 -0.34 -8.99 -0.63
C THR A 48 -1.80 -8.66 -0.95
N GLY A 49 -2.29 -7.47 -0.59
CA GLY A 49 -3.63 -7.02 -0.96
C GLY A 49 -3.85 -6.97 -2.46
N LEU A 50 -2.86 -6.45 -3.21
CA LEU A 50 -2.89 -6.41 -4.67
C LEU A 50 -2.92 -7.82 -5.28
N LEU A 51 -2.01 -8.71 -4.85
CA LEU A 51 -1.93 -10.08 -5.35
C LEU A 51 -3.21 -10.88 -5.08
N PHE A 52 -3.79 -10.71 -3.90
CA PHE A 52 -5.04 -11.37 -3.54
C PHE A 52 -6.20 -10.90 -4.42
N THR A 53 -6.32 -9.58 -4.61
CA THR A 53 -7.37 -8.99 -5.44
C THR A 53 -7.21 -9.38 -6.92
N LEU A 54 -5.99 -9.40 -7.43
CA LEU A 54 -5.68 -9.85 -8.79
C LEU A 54 -6.01 -11.34 -8.98
N ARG A 55 -5.73 -12.19 -7.98
CA ARG A 55 -6.10 -13.60 -8.01
C ARG A 55 -7.61 -13.80 -8.05
N GLU A 56 -8.35 -13.06 -7.23
CA GLU A 56 -9.81 -13.17 -7.18
C GLU A 56 -10.44 -12.69 -8.49
N MET A 57 -9.98 -11.56 -9.03
CA MET A 57 -10.44 -11.07 -10.34
C MET A 57 -10.18 -12.05 -11.48
N LYS A 58 -9.06 -12.79 -11.45
CA LYS A 58 -8.74 -13.80 -12.46
C LYS A 58 -9.57 -15.08 -12.32
N LYS A 59 -10.10 -15.35 -11.12
CA LYS A 59 -10.96 -16.50 -10.84
C LYS A 59 -12.42 -16.22 -11.24
N ASP A 60 -12.81 -14.94 -11.25
CA ASP A 60 -14.13 -14.44 -11.67
C ASP A 60 -14.26 -14.19 -13.18
N MET A 61 -13.17 -14.33 -13.96
CA MET A 61 -13.12 -14.20 -15.44
C MET A 61 -13.10 -15.58 -16.10
#